data_AF-F6S9W3-F1
#
_entry.id   AF-F6S9W3-F1
#
_cell.length_a   1.000
_cell.length_b   1.000
_cell.length_c   1.000
_cell.angle_alpha   90.00
_cell.angle_beta   90.00
_cell.angle_gamma   90.00
#
_symmetry.space_group_name_H-M   'P 1'
#
loop_
_entity.id
_entity.type
_entity.pdbx_description
1 polymer ?
#
loop_
_entity_poly.entity_id
_entity_poly.type
_entity_poly.pdbx_seq_one_letter_code
_entity_poly.pdbx_strand_id
1 'polypeptide(L)'
;NTWEPRRNLRCANTLKQFHRDLEGEIIRRTGRRPRTVPPRHLDAALVEFLLQKGRQRKALQRWERELNARRSHKGSISVENEVDLNGPPKGFSYINEYKVAEGIAVTQVAIGCECKNCLEAPVNGCCPGVSLNKFAYNIQGQVRLQAGQPIYECNSRCRCSDDCPNRVVQRGISYNLCIFRTSNGRGWGVRTLEKIRRHSFVMEYVGEIITSEEAERRGQVYDRQGITYLFDLDYVEDVYTVDAAYYGNVSHFVNHSCNPNLQVYNVFIDNLDERLPRIAFFATRTIWAGEELTFDYNMQGCADMESTRMDSNFGLAGLTGSPKKRVRIECKCGTEFCRKYLF
;
A
#
# COMPACT_ATOMS: atom_id res chain seq x y z
N ASN A 1 11.38 10.72 44.01
CA ASN A 1 12.07 9.76 44.90
C ASN A 1 11.37 8.41 44.96
N THR A 2 11.32 7.66 43.85
CA THR A 2 11.11 6.20 43.91
C THR A 2 12.08 5.56 42.93
N TRP A 3 13.34 5.46 43.37
CA TRP A 3 14.33 4.61 42.71
C TRP A 3 13.94 3.17 43.03
N GLU A 4 12.99 2.62 42.26
CA GLU A 4 12.74 1.19 42.34
C GLU A 4 14.03 0.48 41.90
N PRO A 5 14.62 -0.39 42.73
CA PRO A 5 15.83 -1.10 42.37
C PRO A 5 15.60 -1.87 41.07
N ARG A 6 16.51 -1.78 40.10
CA ARG A 6 16.43 -2.49 38.80
C ARG A 6 16.07 -3.98 38.93
N ARG A 7 16.43 -4.61 40.06
CA ARG A 7 16.10 -5.99 40.43
C ARG A 7 14.59 -6.28 40.61
N ASN A 8 13.78 -5.26 40.86
CA ASN A 8 12.33 -5.38 41.08
C ASN A 8 11.52 -5.18 39.79
N LEU A 9 12.13 -4.57 38.76
CA LEU A 9 11.49 -4.35 37.47
C LEU A 9 11.64 -5.61 36.60
N ARG A 10 10.65 -6.51 36.67
CA ARG A 10 10.59 -7.76 35.88
C ARG A 10 10.23 -7.55 34.39
N CYS A 11 10.51 -6.38 33.83
CA CYS A 11 10.13 -5.99 32.46
C CYS A 11 11.35 -5.71 31.56
N ALA A 12 12.19 -6.73 31.35
CA ALA A 12 13.46 -6.61 30.62
C ALA A 12 13.33 -5.94 29.25
N ASN A 13 12.29 -6.26 28.48
CA ASN A 13 12.06 -5.66 27.15
C ASN A 13 11.69 -4.17 27.23
N THR A 14 10.83 -3.80 28.19
CA THR A 14 10.46 -2.41 28.42
C THR A 14 11.66 -1.58 28.87
N LEU A 15 12.52 -2.13 29.74
CA LEU A 15 13.76 -1.48 30.16
C LEU A 15 14.75 -1.30 29.01
N LYS A 16 14.93 -2.33 28.18
CA LYS A 16 15.76 -2.23 26.97
C LYS A 16 15.23 -1.14 26.03
N GLN A 17 13.91 -1.08 25.84
CA GLN A 17 13.31 -0.06 24.98
C GLN A 17 13.47 1.35 25.56
N PHE A 18 13.26 1.53 26.87
CA PHE A 18 13.49 2.80 27.56
C PHE A 18 14.93 3.29 27.37
N HIS A 19 15.91 2.39 27.53
CA HIS A 19 17.32 2.75 27.36
C HIS A 19 17.66 3.11 25.91
N ARG A 20 17.08 2.42 24.92
CA ARG A 20 17.22 2.78 23.50
C ARG A 20 16.64 4.17 23.20
N ASP A 21 15.44 4.46 23.72
CA ASP A 21 14.78 5.75 23.53
C ASP A 21 15.60 6.89 24.17
N LEU A 22 16.13 6.67 25.38
CA LEU A 22 17.00 7.59 26.10
C LEU A 22 18.30 7.85 25.33
N GLU A 23 18.98 6.79 24.89
CA GLU A 23 20.23 6.91 24.12
C GLU A 23 19.99 7.62 22.79
N GLY A 24 18.93 7.27 22.07
CA GLY A 24 18.57 7.90 20.80
C GLY A 24 18.32 9.40 20.94
N GLU A 25 17.59 9.82 21.97
CA GLU A 25 17.32 11.25 22.20
C GLU A 25 18.57 12.03 22.64
N ILE A 26 19.44 11.42 23.45
CA ILE A 26 20.73 12.05 23.81
C ILE A 26 21.59 12.24 22.56
N ILE A 27 21.67 11.24 21.69
CA ILE A 27 22.41 11.34 20.42
C ILE A 27 21.81 12.44 19.55
N ARG A 28 20.48 12.51 19.45
CA ARG A 28 19.78 13.54 18.67
C ARG A 28 20.10 14.96 19.16
N ARG A 29 20.15 15.17 20.48
CA ARG A 29 20.41 16.49 21.08
C ARG A 29 21.89 16.89 21.04
N THR A 30 22.80 15.93 21.22
CA THR A 30 24.23 16.23 21.46
C THR A 30 25.15 15.84 20.30
N GLY A 31 24.65 15.05 19.35
CA GLY A 31 25.45 14.43 18.29
C GLY A 31 26.45 13.37 18.78
N ARG A 32 26.45 13.02 20.07
CA ARG A 32 27.43 12.12 20.69
C ARG A 32 26.73 10.96 21.38
N ARG A 33 27.33 9.77 21.30
CA ARG A 33 26.87 8.63 22.10
C ARG A 33 27.11 8.91 23.60
N PRO A 34 26.16 8.57 24.48
CA PRO A 34 26.36 8.69 25.91
C PRO A 34 27.57 7.86 26.36
N ARG A 35 28.29 8.33 27.39
CA ARG A 35 29.22 7.46 28.13
C ARG A 35 28.43 6.28 28.72
N THR A 36 29.10 5.15 28.95
CA THR A 36 28.51 3.88 29.44
C THR A 36 27.67 3.99 30.72
N VAL A 37 27.76 5.12 31.44
CA VAL A 37 26.99 5.41 32.65
C VAL A 37 25.79 6.29 32.29
N PRO A 38 24.54 5.84 32.53
CA PRO A 38 23.36 6.68 32.38
C PRO A 38 23.51 7.95 33.23
N PRO A 39 23.07 9.12 32.74
CA PRO A 39 23.13 10.35 33.53
C PRO A 39 22.38 10.17 34.86
N ARG A 40 22.99 10.65 35.96
CA ARG A 40 22.43 10.52 37.31
C ARG A 40 21.09 11.27 37.45
N HIS A 41 20.89 12.30 36.64
CA HIS A 41 19.68 13.10 36.56
C HIS A 41 19.28 13.28 35.10
N LEU A 42 17.99 13.13 34.81
CA LEU A 42 17.40 13.47 33.52
C LEU A 42 16.81 14.88 33.61
N ASP A 43 17.13 15.74 32.66
CA ASP A 43 16.50 17.07 32.58
C ASP A 43 14.99 16.94 32.24
N ALA A 44 14.22 17.99 32.54
CA ALA A 44 12.77 17.98 32.37
C ALA A 44 12.35 17.71 30.92
N ALA A 45 13.06 18.26 29.93
CA ALA A 45 12.73 18.09 28.52
C ALA A 45 13.01 16.65 28.04
N LEU A 46 14.02 15.98 28.59
CA LEU A 46 14.33 14.59 28.29
C LEU A 46 13.29 13.64 28.92
N VAL A 47 12.88 13.93 30.15
CA VAL A 47 11.79 13.21 30.82
C VAL A 47 10.48 13.35 30.02
N GLU A 48 10.14 14.58 29.60
CA GLU A 48 8.94 14.84 28.81
C GLU A 48 8.97 14.07 27.48
N PHE A 49 10.09 14.11 26.74
CA PHE A 49 10.26 13.32 25.52
C PHE A 49 10.02 11.82 25.77
N LEU A 50 10.64 11.24 26.80
CA LEU A 50 10.52 9.81 27.10
C LEU A 50 9.10 9.41 27.47
N LEU A 51 8.37 10.28 28.18
CA LEU A 51 6.95 10.07 28.48
C LEU A 51 6.09 10.11 27.20
N GLN A 52 6.35 11.08 26.32
CA GLN A 52 5.66 11.18 25.02
C GLN A 52 5.96 9.95 24.14
N LYS A 53 7.23 9.55 24.03
CA LYS A 53 7.67 8.36 23.28
C LYS A 53 7.04 7.08 23.84
N GLY A 54 6.99 6.93 25.17
CA GLY A 54 6.33 5.81 25.82
C GLY A 54 4.82 5.73 25.53
N ARG A 55 4.12 6.87 25.52
CA ARG A 55 2.69 6.95 25.12
C ARG A 55 2.51 6.61 23.65
N GLN A 56 3.37 7.14 22.78
CA GLN A 56 3.36 6.84 21.35
C GLN A 56 3.52 5.33 21.10
N ARG A 57 4.53 4.68 21.68
CA ARG A 57 4.76 3.23 21.53
C ARG A 57 3.55 2.40 21.95
N LYS A 58 2.91 2.74 23.07
CA LYS A 58 1.66 2.07 23.51
C LYS A 58 0.52 2.27 22.51
N ALA A 59 0.41 3.45 21.92
CA ALA A 59 -0.61 3.73 20.90
C ALA A 59 -0.35 2.93 19.61
N LEU A 60 0.90 2.91 19.12
CA LEU A 60 1.30 2.14 17.94
C LEU A 60 1.10 0.64 18.16
N GLN A 61 1.44 0.12 19.34
CA GLN A 61 1.24 -1.30 19.65
C GLN A 61 -0.25 -1.68 19.70
N ARG A 62 -1.13 -0.77 20.16
CA ARG A 62 -2.59 -0.98 20.10
C ARG A 62 -3.07 -1.02 18.66
N TRP A 63 -2.62 -0.07 17.85
CA TRP A 63 -2.98 0.00 16.45
C TRP A 63 -2.49 -1.22 15.66
N GLU A 64 -1.26 -1.68 15.89
CA GLU A 64 -0.73 -2.92 15.31
C GLU A 64 -1.64 -4.12 15.63
N ARG A 65 -2.07 -4.27 16.89
CA ARG A 65 -3.00 -5.34 17.27
C ARG A 65 -4.34 -5.21 16.55
N GLU A 66 -4.85 -4.00 16.40
CA GLU A 66 -6.11 -3.74 15.69
C GLU A 66 -6.01 -4.10 14.20
N LEU A 67 -4.93 -3.68 13.53
CA LEU A 67 -4.67 -4.04 12.13
C LEU A 67 -4.64 -5.57 11.95
N ASN A 68 -3.92 -6.25 12.83
CA ASN A 68 -3.78 -7.71 12.77
C ASN A 68 -5.05 -8.48 13.19
N ALA A 69 -5.92 -7.87 13.99
CA ALA A 69 -7.22 -8.46 14.32
C ALA A 69 -8.24 -8.30 13.18
N ARG A 70 -8.10 -7.25 12.35
CA ARG A 70 -8.99 -6.97 11.23
C ARG A 70 -8.57 -7.64 9.92
N ARG A 71 -7.29 -7.98 9.74
CA ARG A 71 -6.79 -8.59 8.49
C ARG A 71 -7.44 -9.96 8.23
N SER A 72 -7.80 -10.23 6.98
CA SER A 72 -8.29 -11.55 6.53
C SER A 72 -7.22 -12.41 5.85
N HIS A 73 -5.99 -11.90 5.75
CA HIS A 73 -4.87 -12.52 5.05
C HIS A 73 -3.78 -13.04 6.01
N LYS A 74 -2.86 -13.86 5.47
CA LYS A 74 -1.87 -14.59 6.28
C LYS A 74 -0.76 -13.68 6.81
N GLY A 75 -0.28 -12.75 5.99
CA GLY A 75 0.83 -11.86 6.29
C GLY A 75 0.58 -10.99 7.52
N SER A 76 1.52 -10.96 8.47
CA SER A 76 1.42 -10.06 9.62
C SER A 76 1.77 -8.61 9.26
N ILE A 77 1.21 -7.67 10.02
CA ILE A 77 1.44 -6.24 9.84
C ILE A 77 2.07 -5.71 11.13
N SER A 78 3.33 -5.31 11.10
CA SER A 78 3.96 -4.61 12.24
C SER A 78 3.93 -3.09 12.03
N VAL A 79 4.05 -2.33 13.11
CA VAL A 79 4.09 -0.86 13.07
C VAL A 79 5.29 -0.32 13.84
N GLU A 80 6.11 0.50 13.17
CA GLU A 80 7.32 1.08 13.75
C GLU A 80 7.44 2.59 13.51
N ASN A 81 7.80 3.34 14.55
CA ASN A 81 8.18 4.74 14.39
C ASN A 81 9.37 5.07 15.28
N GLU A 82 10.55 5.15 14.67
CA GLU A 82 11.81 5.54 15.30
C GLU A 82 12.30 6.93 14.86
N VAL A 83 11.48 7.67 14.12
CA VAL A 83 11.85 8.96 13.50
C VAL A 83 11.29 10.15 14.28
N ASP A 84 10.00 10.10 14.60
CA ASP A 84 9.29 11.19 15.28
C ASP A 84 8.31 10.68 16.35
N LEU A 85 7.46 11.56 16.85
CA LEU A 85 6.47 11.28 17.89
C LEU A 85 5.05 11.09 17.35
N ASN A 86 4.86 11.00 16.02
CA ASN A 86 3.55 10.77 15.44
C ASN A 86 3.01 9.38 15.82
N GLY A 87 1.80 9.35 16.38
CA GLY A 87 1.07 8.12 16.68
C GLY A 87 0.33 7.56 15.45
N PRO A 88 -0.57 6.59 15.66
CA PRO A 88 -1.43 6.06 14.61
C PRO A 88 -2.16 7.16 13.81
N PRO A 89 -2.37 6.98 12.50
CA PRO A 89 -3.15 7.91 11.69
C PRO A 89 -4.57 8.03 12.26
N LYS A 90 -5.11 9.25 12.24
CA LYS A 90 -6.49 9.52 12.67
C LYS A 90 -7.42 9.37 11.47
N GLY A 91 -8.62 8.84 11.68
CA GLY A 91 -9.64 8.74 10.64
C GLY A 91 -9.40 7.64 9.60
N PHE A 92 -8.48 6.70 9.85
CA PHE A 92 -8.22 5.56 8.97
C PHE A 92 -8.86 4.29 9.52
N SER A 93 -9.58 3.56 8.67
CA SER A 93 -10.19 2.27 8.97
C SER A 93 -9.64 1.18 8.04
N TYR A 94 -9.07 0.13 8.63
CA TYR A 94 -8.56 -0.99 7.87
C TYR A 94 -9.70 -1.84 7.29
N ILE A 95 -9.69 -2.06 5.97
CA ILE A 95 -10.61 -2.94 5.23
C ILE A 95 -9.81 -3.98 4.43
N ASN A 96 -10.44 -5.11 4.09
CA ASN A 96 -9.80 -6.17 3.30
C ASN A 96 -10.25 -6.21 1.84
N GLU A 97 -11.48 -5.77 1.58
CA GLU A 97 -12.11 -5.74 0.25
C GLU A 97 -12.64 -4.32 0.00
N TYR A 98 -13.01 -4.03 -1.25
CA TYR A 98 -13.60 -2.75 -1.60
C TYR A 98 -14.88 -2.45 -0.82
N LYS A 99 -15.04 -1.17 -0.46
CA LYS A 99 -16.31 -0.65 0.06
C LYS A 99 -17.02 0.08 -1.07
N VAL A 100 -18.07 -0.52 -1.62
CA VAL A 100 -18.80 0.06 -2.75
C VAL A 100 -19.75 1.16 -2.25
N ALA A 101 -19.69 2.36 -2.86
CA ALA A 101 -20.61 3.45 -2.54
C ALA A 101 -22.04 3.16 -3.02
N GLU A 102 -23.00 3.88 -2.42
CA GLU A 102 -24.42 3.74 -2.76
C GLU A 102 -24.68 4.08 -4.24
N GLY A 103 -25.51 3.27 -4.90
CA GLY A 103 -25.86 3.45 -6.32
C GLY A 103 -24.92 2.76 -7.32
N ILE A 104 -23.77 2.23 -6.88
CA ILE A 104 -22.85 1.48 -7.75
C ILE A 104 -23.21 -0.01 -7.70
N ALA A 105 -23.62 -0.57 -8.83
CA ALA A 105 -23.97 -1.98 -8.94
C ALA A 105 -22.74 -2.82 -9.33
N VAL A 106 -22.36 -3.79 -8.50
CA VAL A 106 -21.34 -4.78 -8.83
C VAL A 106 -22.01 -6.05 -9.31
N THR A 107 -21.79 -6.42 -10.57
CA THR A 107 -22.39 -7.62 -11.16
C THR A 107 -21.51 -8.82 -10.90
N GLN A 108 -22.07 -9.85 -10.27
CA GLN A 108 -21.36 -11.12 -10.09
C GLN A 108 -21.32 -11.92 -11.40
N VAL A 109 -20.18 -12.55 -11.63
CA VAL A 109 -19.97 -13.45 -12.75
C VAL A 109 -20.90 -14.66 -12.66
N ALA A 110 -21.54 -14.98 -13.78
CA ALA A 110 -22.48 -16.09 -13.87
C ALA A 110 -21.81 -17.44 -14.17
N ILE A 111 -20.62 -17.42 -14.77
CA ILE A 111 -19.96 -18.60 -15.33
C ILE A 111 -18.54 -18.76 -14.74
N GLY A 112 -18.17 -19.99 -14.46
CA GLY A 112 -16.80 -20.36 -14.09
C GLY A 112 -16.29 -21.50 -14.96
N CYS A 113 -14.99 -21.80 -14.88
CA CYS A 113 -14.40 -22.88 -15.65
C CYS A 113 -14.76 -24.26 -15.07
N GLU A 114 -14.72 -25.28 -15.94
CA GLU A 114 -14.90 -26.69 -15.57
C GLU A 114 -13.58 -27.47 -15.53
N CYS A 115 -12.45 -26.77 -15.49
CA CYS A 115 -11.14 -27.39 -15.54
C CYS A 115 -10.86 -28.22 -14.27
N LYS A 116 -10.30 -29.43 -14.45
CA LYS A 116 -9.72 -30.22 -13.33
C LYS A 116 -8.38 -29.66 -12.88
N ASN A 117 -7.53 -29.26 -13.85
CA ASN A 117 -6.28 -28.55 -13.61
C ASN A 117 -6.23 -27.33 -14.53
N CYS A 118 -6.34 -26.13 -13.96
CA CYS A 118 -6.45 -24.89 -14.73
C CYS A 118 -5.15 -24.47 -15.44
N LEU A 119 -3.99 -25.00 -15.01
CA LEU A 119 -2.70 -24.62 -15.56
C LEU A 119 -2.17 -25.65 -16.57
N GLU A 120 -2.27 -26.94 -16.26
CA GLU A 120 -1.71 -28.01 -17.10
C GLU A 120 -2.69 -28.51 -18.17
N ALA A 121 -4.00 -28.44 -17.89
CA ALA A 121 -5.05 -28.90 -18.81
C ALA A 121 -6.22 -27.90 -18.88
N PRO A 122 -5.97 -26.63 -19.29
CA PRO A 122 -7.00 -25.62 -19.39
C PRO A 122 -7.99 -25.94 -20.51
N VAL A 123 -9.22 -26.26 -20.16
CA VAL A 123 -10.33 -26.37 -21.13
C VAL A 123 -10.58 -24.98 -21.72
N ASN A 124 -10.43 -24.84 -23.04
CA ASN A 124 -10.59 -23.57 -23.77
C ASN A 124 -9.76 -22.40 -23.20
N GLY A 125 -8.58 -22.69 -22.63
CA GLY A 125 -7.74 -21.64 -22.02
C GLY A 125 -8.18 -21.18 -20.63
N CYS A 126 -9.11 -21.89 -19.98
CA CYS A 126 -9.66 -21.56 -18.65
C CYS A 126 -10.37 -20.19 -18.64
N CYS A 127 -10.56 -19.57 -17.48
CA CYS A 127 -11.20 -18.25 -17.34
C CYS A 127 -10.54 -17.16 -18.20
N PRO A 128 -9.19 -17.08 -18.31
CA PRO A 128 -8.55 -16.16 -19.24
C PRO A 128 -8.95 -16.39 -20.69
N GLY A 129 -9.03 -17.65 -21.14
CA GLY A 129 -9.33 -18.00 -22.52
C GLY A 129 -10.73 -17.64 -22.97
N VAL A 130 -11.72 -17.66 -22.06
CA VAL A 130 -13.09 -17.18 -22.35
C VAL A 130 -13.09 -15.70 -22.71
N SER A 131 -12.23 -14.91 -22.07
CA SER A 131 -12.01 -13.50 -22.37
C SER A 131 -10.94 -13.26 -23.43
N LEU A 132 -10.53 -14.29 -24.20
CA LEU A 132 -9.45 -14.24 -25.21
C LEU A 132 -8.10 -13.73 -24.67
N ASN A 133 -7.88 -13.88 -23.36
CA ASN A 133 -6.69 -13.44 -22.65
C ASN A 133 -5.74 -14.60 -22.33
N LYS A 134 -4.46 -14.28 -22.12
CA LYS A 134 -3.43 -15.26 -21.77
C LYS A 134 -3.49 -15.61 -20.29
N PHE A 135 -3.13 -16.85 -19.96
CA PHE A 135 -2.98 -17.28 -18.57
C PHE A 135 -1.88 -16.45 -17.86
N ALA A 136 -2.21 -15.87 -16.72
CA ALA A 136 -1.36 -14.84 -16.12
C ALA A 136 -0.15 -15.38 -15.36
N TYR A 137 -0.26 -16.56 -14.75
CA TYR A 137 0.70 -17.05 -13.77
C TYR A 137 1.52 -18.26 -14.26
N ASN A 138 2.74 -18.41 -13.74
CA ASN A 138 3.49 -19.67 -13.82
C ASN A 138 3.14 -20.62 -12.66
N ILE A 139 3.75 -21.81 -12.62
CA ILE A 139 3.57 -22.80 -11.55
C ILE A 139 4.00 -22.28 -10.16
N GLN A 140 4.79 -21.20 -10.07
CA GLN A 140 5.19 -20.55 -8.82
C GLN A 140 4.26 -19.39 -8.42
N GLY A 141 3.17 -19.14 -9.16
CA GLY A 141 2.25 -18.02 -8.90
C GLY A 141 2.81 -16.65 -9.29
N GLN A 142 3.86 -16.62 -10.12
CA GLN A 142 4.46 -15.37 -10.60
C GLN A 142 3.82 -14.91 -11.90
N VAL A 143 3.52 -13.62 -12.01
CA VAL A 143 2.92 -13.03 -13.21
C VAL A 143 3.89 -13.08 -14.40
N ARG A 144 3.35 -13.44 -15.57
CA ARG A 144 4.06 -13.52 -16.86
C ARG A 144 3.58 -12.49 -17.87
N LEU A 145 2.46 -11.84 -17.60
CA LEU A 145 1.89 -10.80 -18.45
C LEU A 145 2.70 -9.51 -18.34
N GLN A 146 2.70 -8.74 -19.43
CA GLN A 146 3.27 -7.39 -19.40
C GLN A 146 2.32 -6.44 -18.67
N ALA A 147 2.84 -5.33 -18.15
CA ALA A 147 2.02 -4.27 -17.59
C ALA A 147 0.98 -3.80 -18.63
N GLY A 148 -0.21 -3.43 -18.17
CA GLY A 148 -1.35 -3.05 -19.03
C GLY A 148 -2.23 -4.22 -19.46
N GLN A 149 -1.74 -5.47 -19.45
CA GLN A 149 -2.58 -6.63 -19.74
C GLN A 149 -3.41 -7.04 -18.52
N PRO A 150 -4.71 -7.31 -18.68
CA PRO A 150 -5.58 -7.70 -17.57
C PRO A 150 -5.30 -9.13 -17.10
N ILE A 151 -5.54 -9.39 -15.83
CA ILE A 151 -5.48 -10.72 -15.24
C ILE A 151 -6.90 -11.22 -14.97
N TYR A 152 -7.24 -12.37 -15.54
CA TYR A 152 -8.52 -13.05 -15.28
C TYR A 152 -8.29 -14.28 -14.40
N GLU A 153 -8.63 -14.18 -13.11
CA GLU A 153 -8.53 -15.31 -12.18
C GLU A 153 -9.74 -16.24 -12.27
N CYS A 154 -9.60 -17.44 -11.70
CA CYS A 154 -10.76 -18.28 -11.43
C CYS A 154 -11.61 -17.67 -10.31
N ASN A 155 -12.92 -17.83 -10.41
CA ASN A 155 -13.91 -17.19 -9.56
C ASN A 155 -14.72 -18.20 -8.73
N SER A 156 -15.67 -17.72 -7.93
CA SER A 156 -16.53 -18.56 -7.07
C SER A 156 -17.41 -19.57 -7.83
N ARG A 157 -17.60 -19.40 -9.14
CA ARG A 157 -18.37 -20.33 -10.01
C ARG A 157 -17.51 -21.41 -10.65
N CYS A 158 -16.19 -21.35 -10.50
CA CYS A 158 -15.27 -22.33 -11.09
C CYS A 158 -15.25 -23.63 -10.28
N ARG A 159 -15.11 -24.78 -10.95
CA ARG A 159 -15.01 -26.10 -10.29
C ARG A 159 -13.65 -26.38 -9.64
N CYS A 160 -12.64 -25.55 -9.92
CA CYS A 160 -11.30 -25.72 -9.38
C CYS A 160 -11.22 -25.30 -7.90
N SER A 161 -10.36 -25.98 -7.15
CA SER A 161 -10.18 -25.74 -5.70
C SER A 161 -9.54 -24.39 -5.40
N ASP A 162 -9.49 -24.03 -4.11
CA ASP A 162 -8.81 -22.83 -3.61
C ASP A 162 -7.29 -22.85 -3.86
N ASP A 163 -6.71 -24.04 -4.04
CA ASP A 163 -5.30 -24.21 -4.38
C ASP A 163 -4.98 -23.96 -5.86
N CYS A 164 -5.99 -23.74 -6.70
CA CYS A 164 -5.87 -23.50 -8.13
C CYS A 164 -4.75 -22.48 -8.45
N PRO A 165 -3.84 -22.79 -9.38
CA PRO A 165 -2.76 -21.86 -9.78
C PRO A 165 -3.26 -20.54 -10.37
N ASN A 166 -4.53 -20.48 -10.81
CA ASN A 166 -5.20 -19.25 -11.28
C ASN A 166 -6.00 -18.52 -10.18
N ARG A 167 -5.66 -18.75 -8.91
CA ARG A 167 -6.20 -18.02 -7.75
C ARG A 167 -4.99 -17.52 -6.97
N VAL A 168 -4.43 -16.36 -7.28
CA VAL A 168 -3.23 -15.81 -6.63
C VAL A 168 -3.60 -14.59 -5.80
N VAL A 169 -4.24 -13.60 -6.42
CA VAL A 169 -4.64 -12.33 -5.80
C VAL A 169 -5.66 -12.57 -4.69
N GLN A 170 -6.69 -13.38 -4.97
CA GLN A 170 -7.74 -13.71 -4.00
C GLN A 170 -7.26 -14.47 -2.75
N ARG A 171 -6.02 -15.00 -2.72
CA ARG A 171 -5.45 -15.58 -1.50
C ARG A 171 -4.98 -14.52 -0.48
N GLY A 172 -4.95 -13.25 -0.89
CA GLY A 172 -4.53 -12.13 -0.08
C GLY A 172 -3.03 -12.11 0.21
N ILE A 173 -2.62 -11.13 1.00
CA ILE A 173 -1.21 -10.87 1.33
C ILE A 173 -0.61 -12.06 2.09
N SER A 174 0.50 -12.59 1.58
CA SER A 174 1.23 -13.71 2.19
C SER A 174 2.46 -13.28 2.98
N TYR A 175 3.01 -12.10 2.70
CA TYR A 175 4.25 -11.59 3.30
C TYR A 175 4.01 -10.81 4.59
N ASN A 176 4.95 -10.92 5.53
CA ASN A 176 4.97 -10.06 6.71
C ASN A 176 5.46 -8.66 6.31
N LEU A 177 4.63 -7.64 6.58
CA LEU A 177 4.86 -6.25 6.21
C LEU A 177 5.00 -5.38 7.45
N CYS A 178 5.70 -4.27 7.30
CA CYS A 178 5.92 -3.29 8.36
C CYS A 178 5.53 -1.90 7.86
N ILE A 179 4.53 -1.29 8.51
CA ILE A 179 4.21 0.12 8.34
C ILE A 179 5.20 0.90 9.19
N PHE A 180 6.07 1.68 8.56
CA PHE A 180 7.15 2.39 9.25
C PHE A 180 7.14 3.88 8.97
N ARG A 181 7.65 4.68 9.90
CA ARG A 181 7.82 6.12 9.68
C ARG A 181 9.09 6.38 8.86
N THR A 182 8.95 7.05 7.71
CA THR A 182 10.08 7.44 6.86
C THR A 182 10.89 8.58 7.49
N SER A 183 12.21 8.57 7.32
CA SER A 183 13.11 9.57 7.89
C SER A 183 13.23 10.86 7.06
N ASN A 184 12.79 10.84 5.80
CA ASN A 184 12.94 11.95 4.86
C ASN A 184 11.65 12.76 4.63
N GLY A 185 10.69 12.66 5.56
CA GLY A 185 9.49 13.49 5.57
C GLY A 185 8.41 13.08 4.57
N ARG A 186 8.46 11.86 4.02
CA ARG A 186 7.37 11.29 3.18
C ARG A 186 6.20 10.74 4.00
N GLY A 187 6.34 10.74 5.33
CA GLY A 187 5.32 10.27 6.23
C GLY A 187 5.46 8.79 6.55
N TRP A 188 4.35 8.05 6.54
CA TRP A 188 4.36 6.60 6.70
C TRP A 188 4.78 5.92 5.39
N GLY A 189 5.39 4.75 5.49
CA GLY A 189 5.80 3.91 4.38
C GLY A 189 5.53 2.44 4.72
N VAL A 190 5.67 1.56 3.73
CA VAL A 190 5.56 0.11 3.93
C VAL A 190 6.86 -0.54 3.51
N ARG A 191 7.38 -1.47 4.29
CA ARG A 191 8.51 -2.33 3.90
C ARG A 191 8.17 -3.79 4.13
N THR A 192 8.78 -4.68 3.35
CA THR A 192 8.67 -6.12 3.58
C THR A 192 9.63 -6.58 4.67
N LEU A 193 9.24 -7.56 5.49
CA LEU A 193 10.12 -8.20 6.49
C LEU A 193 10.79 -9.46 5.95
N GLU A 194 10.46 -9.86 4.72
CA GLU A 194 10.96 -11.06 4.06
C GLU A 194 11.25 -10.81 2.59
N LYS A 195 11.95 -11.75 1.95
CA LYS A 195 12.29 -11.66 0.53
C LYS A 195 11.06 -11.89 -0.35
N ILE A 196 10.75 -10.95 -1.22
CA ILE A 196 9.72 -11.08 -2.25
C ILE A 196 10.42 -11.37 -3.58
N ARG A 197 10.04 -12.46 -4.25
CA ARG A 197 10.59 -12.79 -5.57
C ARG A 197 9.99 -11.88 -6.63
N ARG A 198 10.77 -11.58 -7.67
CA ARG A 198 10.28 -10.89 -8.87
C ARG A 198 8.98 -11.52 -9.38
N HIS A 199 8.06 -10.68 -9.85
CA HIS A 199 6.74 -10.98 -10.39
C HIS A 199 5.78 -11.68 -9.42
N SER A 200 6.04 -11.64 -8.11
CA SER A 200 5.11 -12.20 -7.11
C SER A 200 4.06 -11.16 -6.74
N PHE A 201 2.83 -11.62 -6.51
CA PHE A 201 1.76 -10.79 -5.94
C PHE A 201 2.14 -10.31 -4.54
N VAL A 202 1.93 -9.04 -4.23
CA VAL A 202 2.31 -8.43 -2.95
C VAL A 202 1.08 -8.02 -2.14
N MET A 203 0.19 -7.22 -2.73
CA MET A 203 -1.04 -6.73 -2.09
C MET A 203 -1.99 -6.13 -3.13
N GLU A 204 -3.22 -5.82 -2.73
CA GLU A 204 -4.16 -5.04 -3.54
C GLU A 204 -4.28 -3.60 -3.06
N TYR A 205 -4.66 -2.70 -3.96
CA TYR A 205 -5.09 -1.35 -3.60
C TYR A 205 -6.60 -1.33 -3.38
N VAL A 206 -7.01 -1.17 -2.12
CA VAL A 206 -8.42 -1.19 -1.71
C VAL A 206 -8.81 0.11 -1.02
N GLY A 207 -10.06 0.49 -1.22
CA GLY A 207 -10.67 1.68 -0.63
C GLY A 207 -12.17 1.70 -0.88
N GLU A 208 -12.75 2.90 -0.80
CA GLU A 208 -14.13 3.14 -1.19
C GLU A 208 -14.22 3.32 -2.71
N ILE A 209 -15.05 2.53 -3.40
CA ILE A 209 -15.32 2.74 -4.83
C ILE A 209 -16.38 3.83 -4.93
N ILE A 210 -16.02 4.93 -5.58
CA ILE A 210 -16.88 6.10 -5.82
C ILE A 210 -16.91 6.40 -7.33
N THR A 211 -17.86 7.23 -7.77
CA THR A 211 -17.87 7.73 -9.15
C THR A 211 -16.76 8.76 -9.36
N SER A 212 -16.28 8.91 -10.59
CA SER A 212 -15.27 9.93 -10.93
C SER A 212 -15.77 11.35 -10.61
N GLU A 213 -17.08 11.61 -10.69
CA GLU A 213 -17.68 12.88 -10.26
C GLU A 213 -17.50 13.14 -8.75
N GLU A 214 -17.78 12.14 -7.92
CA GLU A 214 -17.58 12.23 -6.47
C GLU A 214 -16.09 12.34 -6.12
N ALA A 215 -15.23 11.65 -6.88
CA ALA A 215 -13.78 11.74 -6.75
C ALA A 215 -13.27 13.16 -7.03
N GLU A 216 -13.72 13.81 -8.11
CA GLU A 216 -13.37 15.21 -8.41
C GLU A 216 -13.85 16.15 -7.29
N ARG A 217 -15.07 15.95 -6.78
CA ARG A 217 -15.61 16.74 -5.66
C ARG A 217 -14.73 16.61 -4.39
N ARG A 218 -14.28 15.40 -4.05
CA ARG A 218 -13.37 15.14 -2.92
C ARG A 218 -11.96 15.64 -3.20
N GLY A 219 -11.47 15.48 -4.44
CA GLY A 219 -10.16 15.86 -4.93
C GLY A 219 -9.84 17.33 -4.71
N GLN A 220 -10.82 18.22 -4.90
CA GLN A 220 -10.66 19.66 -4.62
C GLN A 220 -10.31 19.97 -3.15
N VAL A 221 -10.70 19.11 -2.21
CA VAL A 221 -10.33 19.21 -0.80
C VAL A 221 -8.97 18.56 -0.57
N TYR A 222 -8.76 17.38 -1.14
CA TYR A 222 -7.54 16.59 -0.99
C TYR A 222 -6.30 17.28 -1.56
N ASP A 223 -6.41 17.93 -2.73
CA ASP A 223 -5.34 18.70 -3.37
C ASP A 223 -4.81 19.82 -2.48
N ARG A 224 -5.72 20.50 -1.74
CA ARG A 224 -5.35 21.55 -0.78
C ARG A 224 -4.63 21.00 0.44
N GLN A 225 -4.83 19.73 0.74
CA GLN A 225 -4.23 19.03 1.88
C GLN A 225 -3.03 18.16 1.49
N GLY A 226 -2.71 18.07 0.19
CA GLY A 226 -1.65 17.21 -0.34
C GLY A 226 -1.95 15.71 -0.18
N ILE A 227 -3.23 15.33 -0.18
CA ILE A 227 -3.71 13.96 -0.01
C ILE A 227 -3.78 13.26 -1.38
N THR A 228 -3.19 12.08 -1.49
CA THR A 228 -2.98 11.36 -2.78
C THR A 228 -3.56 9.95 -2.74
N TYR A 229 -4.80 9.79 -2.26
CA TYR A 229 -5.44 8.48 -2.04
C TYR A 229 -6.53 8.14 -3.06
N LEU A 230 -6.67 8.94 -4.11
CA LEU A 230 -7.55 8.65 -5.24
C LEU A 230 -6.78 7.85 -6.28
N PHE A 231 -7.37 6.75 -6.73
CA PHE A 231 -6.84 5.89 -7.79
C PHE A 231 -7.95 5.65 -8.81
N ASP A 232 -7.80 6.22 -10.00
CA ASP A 232 -8.80 6.12 -11.07
C ASP A 232 -8.77 4.72 -11.72
N LEU A 233 -9.96 4.15 -11.96
CA LEU A 233 -10.12 2.83 -12.58
C LEU A 233 -10.22 2.97 -14.11
N ASP A 234 -9.19 3.55 -14.72
CA ASP A 234 -9.15 3.99 -16.12
C ASP A 234 -8.80 2.87 -17.13
N TYR A 235 -9.03 1.60 -16.79
CA TYR A 235 -8.67 0.48 -17.66
C TYR A 235 -9.43 0.48 -19.00
N VAL A 236 -10.72 0.79 -18.98
CA VAL A 236 -11.55 0.94 -20.18
C VAL A 236 -12.21 2.32 -20.27
N GLU A 237 -12.78 2.80 -19.16
CA GLU A 237 -13.50 4.06 -19.05
C GLU A 237 -13.27 4.65 -17.66
N ASP A 238 -13.06 5.97 -17.57
CA ASP A 238 -12.93 6.70 -16.32
C ASP A 238 -14.32 7.00 -15.72
N VAL A 239 -14.95 5.97 -15.17
CA VAL A 239 -16.28 6.06 -14.53
C VAL A 239 -16.18 5.99 -13.00
N TYR A 240 -15.17 5.28 -12.50
CA TYR A 240 -15.02 4.98 -11.08
C TYR A 240 -13.60 5.23 -10.59
N THR A 241 -13.50 5.58 -9.32
CA THR A 241 -12.24 5.84 -8.60
C THR A 241 -12.27 5.10 -7.27
N VAL A 242 -11.12 4.58 -6.84
CA VAL A 242 -10.91 4.04 -5.49
C VAL A 242 -10.37 5.15 -4.60
N ASP A 243 -11.13 5.54 -3.57
CA ASP A 243 -10.71 6.48 -2.52
C ASP A 243 -10.26 5.73 -1.27
N ALA A 244 -8.95 5.71 -1.03
CA ALA A 244 -8.34 5.08 0.13
C ALA A 244 -8.15 6.03 1.33
N ALA A 245 -8.70 7.25 1.32
CA ALA A 245 -8.40 8.26 2.34
C ALA A 245 -8.85 7.88 3.76
N TYR A 246 -10.06 7.31 3.88
CA TYR A 246 -10.66 6.93 5.17
C TYR A 246 -10.74 5.43 5.37
N TYR A 247 -10.90 4.66 4.30
CA TYR A 247 -10.98 3.21 4.31
C TYR A 247 -9.93 2.66 3.37
N GLY A 248 -9.07 1.76 3.83
CA GLY A 248 -8.05 1.15 2.98
C GLY A 248 -7.34 0.00 3.67
N ASN A 249 -6.44 -0.69 2.96
CA ASN A 249 -5.56 -1.70 3.56
C ASN A 249 -4.13 -1.15 3.72
N VAL A 250 -3.13 -2.05 3.82
CA VAL A 250 -1.71 -1.66 3.93
C VAL A 250 -1.24 -0.79 2.75
N SER A 251 -1.82 -0.95 1.56
CA SER A 251 -1.46 -0.18 0.35
C SER A 251 -1.65 1.33 0.51
N HIS A 252 -2.54 1.78 1.40
CA HIS A 252 -2.73 3.19 1.76
C HIS A 252 -1.40 3.89 2.15
N PHE A 253 -0.48 3.14 2.76
CA PHE A 253 0.80 3.67 3.25
C PHE A 253 1.95 3.50 2.26
N VAL A 254 1.71 2.99 1.05
CA VAL A 254 2.77 2.73 0.06
C VAL A 254 3.13 4.02 -0.65
N ASN A 255 4.40 4.40 -0.56
CA ASN A 255 4.90 5.66 -1.11
C ASN A 255 5.16 5.59 -2.61
N HIS A 256 5.19 6.77 -3.22
CA HIS A 256 5.69 6.96 -4.57
C HIS A 256 7.20 6.74 -4.69
N SER A 257 7.64 6.14 -5.81
CA SER A 257 9.01 6.22 -6.32
C SER A 257 9.04 6.38 -7.84
N CYS A 258 9.97 7.18 -8.37
CA CYS A 258 10.22 7.28 -9.81
C CYS A 258 10.96 6.04 -10.37
N ASN A 259 11.51 5.19 -9.50
CA ASN A 259 12.04 3.87 -9.85
C ASN A 259 11.41 2.84 -8.88
N PRO A 260 10.13 2.48 -9.10
CA PRO A 260 9.38 1.65 -8.17
C PRO A 260 9.80 0.18 -8.21
N ASN A 261 9.44 -0.55 -7.16
CA ASN A 261 9.59 -2.01 -7.09
C ASN A 261 8.26 -2.77 -7.18
N LEU A 262 7.14 -2.05 -7.27
CA LEU A 262 5.80 -2.60 -7.52
C LEU A 262 5.24 -2.09 -8.85
N GLN A 263 4.51 -2.96 -9.54
CA GLN A 263 3.76 -2.68 -10.75
C GLN A 263 2.28 -3.01 -10.53
N VAL A 264 1.42 -2.19 -11.12
CA VAL A 264 -0.02 -2.36 -11.07
C VAL A 264 -0.52 -3.27 -12.18
N TYR A 265 -1.46 -4.14 -11.84
CA TYR A 265 -2.24 -4.96 -12.76
C TYR A 265 -3.72 -4.86 -12.41
N ASN A 266 -4.56 -4.79 -13.45
CA ASN A 266 -6.00 -4.91 -13.35
C ASN A 266 -6.39 -6.38 -13.27
N VAL A 267 -7.25 -6.73 -12.32
CA VAL A 267 -7.61 -8.12 -12.02
C VAL A 267 -9.12 -8.29 -11.96
N PHE A 268 -9.61 -9.31 -12.66
CA PHE A 268 -11.01 -9.69 -12.73
C PHE A 268 -11.18 -11.08 -12.14
N ILE A 269 -12.12 -11.21 -11.21
CA ILE A 269 -12.38 -12.45 -10.45
C ILE A 269 -13.88 -12.72 -10.48
N ASP A 270 -14.60 -12.32 -9.44
CA ASP A 270 -16.06 -12.48 -9.34
C ASP A 270 -16.82 -11.36 -10.04
N ASN A 271 -16.16 -10.25 -10.36
CA ASN A 271 -16.68 -9.19 -11.22
C ASN A 271 -15.88 -9.15 -12.52
N LEU A 272 -16.58 -9.20 -13.66
CA LEU A 272 -15.99 -9.09 -15.00
C LEU A 272 -16.34 -7.77 -15.69
N ASP A 273 -17.02 -6.84 -15.00
CA ASP A 273 -17.19 -5.48 -15.50
C ASP A 273 -15.82 -4.80 -15.56
N GLU A 274 -15.33 -4.55 -16.77
CA GLU A 274 -14.00 -3.97 -17.02
C GLU A 274 -13.84 -2.56 -16.46
N ARG A 275 -14.94 -1.88 -16.12
CA ARG A 275 -14.96 -0.56 -15.45
C ARG A 275 -14.64 -0.66 -13.95
N LEU A 276 -14.72 -1.85 -13.37
CA LEU A 276 -14.52 -2.10 -11.94
C LEU A 276 -13.45 -3.19 -11.71
N PRO A 277 -12.22 -3.01 -12.22
CA PRO A 277 -11.13 -3.95 -11.95
C PRO A 277 -10.71 -3.89 -10.49
N ARG A 278 -10.20 -5.03 -9.98
CA ARG A 278 -9.39 -5.02 -8.76
C ARG A 278 -7.98 -4.58 -9.11
N ILE A 279 -7.39 -3.72 -8.28
CA ILE A 279 -6.02 -3.22 -8.46
C ILE A 279 -5.07 -4.10 -7.64
N ALA A 280 -4.18 -4.83 -8.31
CA ALA A 280 -3.18 -5.68 -7.66
C ALA A 280 -1.75 -5.18 -7.91
N PHE A 281 -0.92 -5.24 -6.87
CA PHE A 281 0.51 -4.93 -6.95
C PHE A 281 1.35 -6.20 -7.04
N PHE A 282 2.19 -6.26 -8.06
CA PHE A 282 3.17 -7.31 -8.27
C PHE A 282 4.59 -6.75 -8.23
N ALA A 283 5.54 -7.51 -7.72
CA ALA A 283 6.94 -7.08 -7.66
C ALA A 283 7.59 -7.02 -9.06
N THR A 284 8.21 -5.90 -9.44
CA THR A 284 8.93 -5.77 -10.74
C THR A 284 10.29 -6.46 -10.73
N ARG A 285 10.90 -6.57 -9.55
CA ARG A 285 12.19 -7.20 -9.29
C ARG A 285 12.13 -7.98 -7.98
N THR A 286 13.21 -8.67 -7.65
CA THR A 286 13.37 -9.22 -6.29
C THR A 286 13.50 -8.06 -5.30
N ILE A 287 12.75 -8.13 -4.20
CA ILE A 287 12.74 -7.14 -3.12
C ILE A 287 13.26 -7.84 -1.86
N TRP A 288 14.30 -7.29 -1.25
CA TRP A 288 14.92 -7.87 -0.06
C TRP A 288 14.21 -7.46 1.22
N ALA A 289 14.38 -8.25 2.28
CA ALA A 289 13.85 -7.93 3.59
C ALA A 289 14.37 -6.56 4.07
N GLY A 290 13.47 -5.72 4.56
CA GLY A 290 13.73 -4.36 5.00
C GLY A 290 13.60 -3.30 3.90
N GLU A 291 13.50 -3.67 2.62
CA GLU A 291 13.26 -2.70 1.54
C GLU A 291 11.85 -2.11 1.59
N GLU A 292 11.77 -0.80 1.37
CA GLU A 292 10.51 -0.08 1.21
C GLU A 292 9.82 -0.48 -0.11
N LEU A 293 8.53 -0.74 -0.02
CA LEU A 293 7.64 -1.00 -1.15
C LEU A 293 7.16 0.33 -1.71
N THR A 294 7.29 0.52 -3.02
CA THR A 294 6.93 1.75 -3.73
C THR A 294 6.35 1.45 -5.11
N PHE A 295 5.41 2.29 -5.57
CA PHE A 295 4.88 2.27 -6.93
C PHE A 295 4.95 3.66 -7.57
N ASP A 296 4.79 3.75 -8.89
CA ASP A 296 4.72 5.03 -9.58
C ASP A 296 3.29 5.58 -9.55
N TYR A 297 3.05 6.75 -8.94
CA TYR A 297 1.71 7.32 -8.83
C TYR A 297 1.19 7.81 -10.19
N ASN A 298 2.08 8.08 -11.14
CA ASN A 298 1.72 8.48 -12.50
C ASN A 298 1.61 7.30 -13.47
N MET A 299 1.87 6.06 -13.01
CA MET A 299 1.71 4.83 -13.80
C MET A 299 2.35 4.85 -15.20
N GLN A 300 3.43 5.62 -15.42
CA GLN A 300 4.00 5.84 -16.77
C GLN A 300 4.41 4.53 -17.48
N GLY A 301 4.70 3.46 -16.74
CA GLY A 301 5.07 2.15 -17.30
C GLY A 301 3.93 1.34 -17.96
N CYS A 302 2.66 1.76 -17.88
CA CYS A 302 1.53 1.11 -18.58
C CYS A 302 1.24 1.70 -19.97
N ALA A 303 1.80 2.87 -20.32
CA ALA A 303 1.38 3.64 -21.50
C ALA A 303 2.08 3.24 -22.82
N ASP A 304 3.06 2.33 -22.79
CA ASP A 304 3.90 2.03 -23.97
C ASP A 304 3.30 1.01 -24.96
N MET A 305 2.02 0.63 -24.83
CA MET A 305 1.30 -0.14 -25.86
C MET A 305 0.08 0.63 -26.37
N GLU A 306 0.28 1.30 -27.51
CA GLU A 306 -0.74 1.86 -28.41
C GLU A 306 -1.88 2.64 -27.75
N SER A 307 -1.53 3.75 -27.09
CA SER A 307 -2.35 4.97 -27.22
C SER A 307 -1.60 6.00 -28.05
N THR A 308 -1.52 5.75 -29.36
CA THR A 308 -1.23 6.77 -30.38
C THR A 308 -2.46 7.68 -30.57
N ARG A 309 -2.98 8.19 -29.45
CA ARG A 309 -3.70 9.46 -29.38
C ARG A 309 -2.83 10.37 -28.51
N MET A 310 -1.78 10.92 -29.11
CA MET A 310 -1.31 12.23 -28.66
C MET A 310 -2.52 13.17 -28.74
N ASP A 311 -2.94 13.72 -27.62
CA ASP A 311 -2.55 15.09 -27.34
C ASP A 311 -2.96 15.53 -25.92
N SER A 312 -1.96 15.93 -25.14
CA SER A 312 -1.79 17.35 -24.82
C SER A 312 -2.97 18.14 -24.24
N ASN A 313 -3.91 17.52 -23.51
CA ASN A 313 -5.05 18.26 -22.92
C ASN A 313 -4.94 18.56 -21.42
N PHE A 314 -3.75 18.52 -20.84
CA PHE A 314 -3.47 19.24 -19.59
C PHE A 314 -3.07 20.71 -19.82
N GLY A 315 -3.25 21.22 -21.04
CA GLY A 315 -3.13 22.62 -21.40
C GLY A 315 -4.46 23.22 -21.83
N LEU A 316 -5.13 23.92 -20.91
CA LEU A 316 -6.03 25.04 -21.20
C LEU A 316 -7.23 24.78 -22.14
N ALA A 317 -8.27 24.09 -21.66
CA ALA A 317 -9.63 24.41 -22.11
C ALA A 317 -10.07 25.71 -21.42
N GLY A 318 -10.10 26.80 -22.18
CA GLY A 318 -10.68 28.07 -21.76
C GLY A 318 -12.17 27.94 -21.48
N LEU A 319 -12.50 27.73 -20.21
CA LEU A 319 -13.70 28.29 -19.60
C LEU A 319 -13.25 29.42 -18.68
N THR A 320 -13.98 30.52 -18.73
CA THR A 320 -13.75 31.77 -18.02
C THR A 320 -13.76 31.57 -16.50
N GLY A 321 -12.62 31.15 -15.95
CA GLY A 321 -12.40 30.92 -14.54
C GLY A 321 -11.02 30.32 -14.33
N SER A 322 -10.03 31.19 -14.10
CA SER A 322 -8.61 30.92 -13.83
C SER A 322 -8.26 29.50 -13.34
N PRO A 323 -7.34 28.75 -13.99
CA PRO A 323 -6.91 27.46 -13.46
C PRO A 323 -6.12 27.71 -12.17
N LYS A 324 -6.73 27.38 -11.03
CA LYS A 324 -6.04 27.42 -9.73
C LYS A 324 -4.85 26.47 -9.82
N LYS A 325 -3.63 27.02 -9.71
CA LYS A 325 -2.37 26.27 -9.70
C LYS A 325 -2.49 25.07 -8.75
N ARG A 326 -2.59 23.84 -9.29
CA ARG A 326 -2.47 22.62 -8.48
C ARG A 326 -1.14 22.67 -7.73
N VAL A 327 -1.16 22.39 -6.43
CA VAL A 327 0.03 22.46 -5.58
C VAL A 327 0.98 21.36 -6.05
N ARG A 328 2.16 21.74 -6.55
CA ARG A 328 3.18 20.76 -6.95
C ARG A 328 3.84 20.19 -5.71
N ILE A 329 3.62 18.90 -5.45
CA ILE A 329 4.20 18.20 -4.31
C ILE A 329 5.59 17.68 -4.71
N GLU A 330 6.62 18.07 -3.95
CA GLU A 330 8.00 17.66 -4.19
C GLU A 330 8.19 16.15 -3.96
N CYS A 331 8.82 15.46 -4.93
CA CYS A 331 9.15 14.05 -4.83
C CYS A 331 10.46 13.85 -4.05
N LYS A 332 10.38 13.03 -2.98
CA LYS A 332 11.51 12.69 -2.11
C LYS A 332 11.86 11.20 -2.17
N CYS A 333 11.66 10.55 -3.32
CA CYS A 333 11.94 9.12 -3.49
C CYS A 333 13.42 8.75 -3.39
N GLY A 334 14.33 9.73 -3.59
CA GLY A 334 15.77 9.55 -3.44
C GLY A 334 16.44 8.79 -4.61
N THR A 335 15.73 8.54 -5.70
CA THR A 335 16.30 7.93 -6.89
C THR A 335 17.13 8.94 -7.69
N GLU A 336 18.16 8.46 -8.40
CA GLU A 336 19.02 9.29 -9.25
C GLU A 336 18.20 9.98 -10.36
N PHE A 337 17.33 9.21 -11.02
CA PHE A 337 16.44 9.68 -12.08
C PHE A 337 15.07 10.14 -11.54
N CYS A 338 15.07 10.94 -10.47
CA CYS A 338 13.85 11.47 -9.86
C CYS A 338 13.22 12.61 -10.69
N ARG A 339 11.91 12.54 -10.97
CA ARG A 339 11.13 13.55 -11.70
C ARG A 339 10.87 14.85 -10.94
N LYS A 340 11.40 14.99 -9.72
CA LYS A 340 11.28 16.14 -8.80
C LYS A 340 9.89 16.40 -8.22
N TYR A 341 8.82 15.98 -8.88
CA TYR A 341 7.44 16.12 -8.40
C TYR A 341 6.71 14.78 -8.43
N LEU A 342 5.70 14.62 -7.56
CA LEU A 342 4.90 13.39 -7.49
C LEU A 342 4.03 13.20 -8.74
N PHE A 343 3.37 14.28 -9.18
CA PHE A 343 2.47 14.34 -10.32
C PHE A 343 3.05 15.20 -11.43
#